data_AF-A0A9D8JE33-F1
#
_entry.id   AF-A0A9D8JE33-F1
#
_cell.length_a   1.000
_cell.length_b   1.000
_cell.length_c   1.000
_cell.angle_alpha   90.00
_cell.angle_beta   90.00
_cell.angle_gamma   90.00
#
_symmetry.space_group_name_H-M   'P 1'
#
loop_
_entity.id
_entity.type
_entity.pdbx_description
1 polymer ?
#
loop_
_entity_poly.entity_id
_entity_poly.type
_entity_poly.pdbx_seq_one_letter_code
_entity_poly.pdbx_strand_id
1 'polypeptide(L)'
;MSAGTTTDLERARRSLRSTVIEPFKQIKFGLYVIGVSVAFVGICALMFVIAFEDQYNHVMGIFHVVDPNIQWELVTNDVFYTNAIRIGAMLALFIAVMLTMVFKLTHRYYGPLVSIERFVAQVTEGDYTVRCKIREKDELHDLVVKLNQMADVLEKRHGSHQKTHQS
;
A
#
# COMPACT_ATOMS: atom_id res chain seq x y z
N MET A 1 22.50 -16.79 -39.16
CA MET A 1 22.08 -16.77 -37.74
C MET A 1 22.09 -15.34 -37.23
N SER A 2 21.01 -14.56 -37.40
CA SER A 2 20.79 -13.28 -36.70
C SER A 2 19.40 -12.75 -37.04
N ALA A 3 18.35 -13.35 -36.45
CA ALA A 3 16.96 -12.89 -36.63
C ALA A 3 16.13 -12.96 -35.34
N GLY A 4 16.70 -13.42 -34.22
CA GLY A 4 15.96 -13.64 -32.97
C GLY A 4 16.03 -12.49 -31.95
N THR A 5 17.02 -11.60 -32.06
CA THR A 5 17.33 -10.65 -30.98
C THR A 5 16.45 -9.40 -30.96
N THR A 6 15.85 -9.00 -32.08
CA THR A 6 15.04 -7.76 -32.16
C THR A 6 13.61 -7.95 -31.65
N THR A 7 13.01 -9.13 -31.85
CA THR A 7 11.62 -9.42 -31.45
C THR A 7 11.43 -9.59 -29.95
N ASP A 8 12.45 -10.08 -29.24
CA ASP A 8 12.37 -10.31 -27.80
C ASP A 8 12.48 -9.00 -26.99
N LEU A 9 13.29 -8.06 -27.47
CA LEU A 9 13.43 -6.73 -26.86
C LEU A 9 12.14 -5.91 -27.00
N GLU A 10 11.44 -6.00 -28.13
CA GLU A 10 10.16 -5.32 -28.32
C GLU A 10 9.01 -5.92 -27.49
N ARG A 11 8.98 -7.24 -27.32
CA ARG A 11 8.03 -7.91 -26.40
C ARG A 11 8.27 -7.54 -24.94
N ALA A 12 9.53 -7.55 -24.50
CA ALA A 12 9.91 -7.14 -23.14
C ALA A 12 9.48 -5.69 -22.87
N ARG A 13 9.75 -4.78 -23.82
CA ARG A 13 9.40 -3.36 -23.74
C ARG A 13 7.88 -3.10 -23.73
N ARG A 14 7.08 -3.91 -24.44
CA ARG A 14 5.59 -3.84 -24.38
C ARG A 14 5.04 -4.30 -23.03
N SER A 15 5.59 -5.36 -22.42
CA SER A 15 5.10 -5.88 -21.13
C SER A 15 5.41 -4.96 -19.94
N LEU A 16 6.57 -4.29 -19.96
CA LEU A 16 6.95 -3.30 -18.95
C LEU A 16 6.04 -2.07 -19.03
N ARG A 17 5.64 -1.67 -20.24
CA ARG A 17 4.79 -0.50 -20.43
C ARG A 17 3.34 -0.75 -20.00
N SER A 18 2.77 -1.92 -20.27
CA SER A 18 1.38 -2.20 -19.84
C SER A 18 1.26 -2.43 -18.34
N THR A 19 2.32 -2.94 -17.69
CA THR A 19 2.33 -3.15 -16.23
C THR A 19 2.49 -1.83 -15.46
N VAL A 20 3.06 -0.80 -16.09
CA VAL A 20 3.41 0.48 -15.43
C VAL A 20 2.42 1.62 -15.75
N ILE A 21 1.45 1.45 -16.66
CA ILE A 21 0.55 2.55 -17.08
C ILE A 21 -0.76 2.66 -16.28
N GLU A 22 -1.25 1.60 -15.62
CA GLU A 22 -2.44 1.66 -14.74
C GLU A 22 -2.22 1.89 -13.20
N PRO A 23 -1.01 2.13 -12.64
CA PRO A 23 -0.83 2.31 -11.19
C PRO A 23 -1.24 3.71 -10.69
N PHE A 24 -1.59 4.66 -11.57
CA PHE A 24 -1.75 6.06 -11.19
C PHE A 24 -2.96 6.35 -10.28
N LYS A 25 -4.00 5.48 -10.30
CA LYS A 25 -5.10 5.53 -9.33
C LYS A 25 -4.79 4.79 -8.01
N GLN A 26 -3.97 3.73 -8.05
CA GLN A 26 -3.47 3.01 -6.86
C GLN A 26 -2.60 3.89 -5.97
N ILE A 27 -1.80 4.77 -6.59
CA ILE A 27 -0.84 5.63 -5.88
C ILE A 27 -1.55 6.64 -4.97
N LYS A 28 -2.78 7.09 -5.28
CA LYS A 28 -3.44 8.13 -4.48
C LYS A 28 -3.68 7.68 -3.03
N PHE A 29 -4.30 6.51 -2.83
CA PHE A 29 -4.57 6.00 -1.48
C PHE A 29 -3.28 5.64 -0.74
N GLY A 30 -2.34 4.97 -1.41
CA GLY A 30 -1.02 4.66 -0.84
C GLY A 30 -0.26 5.93 -0.42
N LEU A 31 -0.31 6.99 -1.23
CA LEU A 31 0.34 8.27 -0.95
C LEU A 31 -0.29 8.97 0.26
N TYR A 32 -1.62 8.93 0.43
CA TYR A 32 -2.27 9.43 1.64
C TYR A 32 -1.80 8.68 2.89
N VAL A 33 -1.76 7.35 2.85
CA VAL A 33 -1.30 6.53 3.99
C VAL A 33 0.17 6.80 4.31
N ILE A 34 1.03 6.92 3.29
CA ILE A 34 2.43 7.27 3.46
C ILE A 34 2.56 8.67 4.07
N GLY A 35 1.83 9.66 3.55
CA GLY A 35 1.84 11.03 4.06
C GLY A 35 1.42 11.12 5.52
N VAL A 36 0.31 10.44 5.88
CA VAL A 36 -0.16 10.35 7.28
C VAL A 36 0.88 9.66 8.16
N SER A 37 1.53 8.60 7.68
CA SER A 37 2.55 7.87 8.43
C SER A 37 3.81 8.71 8.68
N VAL A 38 4.26 9.46 7.66
CA VAL A 38 5.40 10.38 7.78
C VAL A 38 5.05 11.51 8.74
N ALA A 39 3.85 12.08 8.65
CA ALA A 39 3.39 13.10 9.60
C ALA A 39 3.36 12.57 11.04
N PHE A 40 2.84 11.35 11.25
CA PHE A 40 2.82 10.69 12.55
C PHE A 40 4.24 10.50 13.12
N VAL A 41 5.17 9.96 12.32
CA VAL A 41 6.56 9.79 12.73
C VAL A 41 7.22 11.13 13.04
N GLY A 42 6.96 12.16 12.23
CA GLY A 42 7.47 13.52 12.47
C GLY A 42 6.95 14.13 13.77
N ILE A 43 5.65 13.96 14.07
CA ILE A 43 5.05 14.40 15.34
C ILE A 43 5.68 13.63 16.51
N CYS A 44 5.84 12.31 16.41
CA CYS A 44 6.50 11.53 17.47
C CYS A 44 7.95 11.97 17.70
N ALA A 45 8.71 12.23 16.63
CA ALA A 45 10.07 12.73 16.72
C ALA A 45 10.12 14.11 17.38
N LEU A 46 9.21 15.02 17.00
CA LEU A 46 9.10 16.35 17.62
C LEU A 46 8.76 16.25 19.11
N MET A 47 7.75 15.43 19.47
CA MET A 47 7.39 15.20 20.86
C MET A 47 8.55 14.61 21.67
N PHE A 48 9.34 13.71 21.06
CA PHE A 48 10.51 13.14 21.72
C PHE A 48 11.59 14.19 21.99
N VAL A 49 11.87 15.09 21.03
CA VAL A 49 12.83 16.18 21.21
C VAL A 49 12.38 17.12 22.32
N ILE A 50 11.11 17.54 22.31
CA ILE A 50 10.55 18.42 23.35
C ILE A 50 10.61 17.75 24.72
N ALA A 51 10.18 16.50 24.83
CA ALA A 51 10.22 15.76 26.09
C ALA A 51 11.66 15.58 26.61
N PHE A 52 12.61 15.36 25.69
CA PHE A 52 14.03 15.27 26.03
C PHE A 52 14.57 16.61 26.54
N GLU A 53 14.23 17.72 25.89
CA GLU A 53 14.62 19.07 26.32
C GLU A 53 14.03 19.42 27.69
N ASP A 54 12.74 19.13 27.90
CA ASP A 54 12.08 19.34 29.20
C ASP A 54 12.76 18.52 30.30
N GLN A 55 13.06 17.25 30.03
CA GLN A 55 13.71 16.37 30.99
C GLN A 55 15.16 16.80 31.27
N TYR A 56 15.88 17.24 30.23
CA TYR A 56 17.22 17.80 30.35
C TYR A 56 17.25 19.03 31.27
N ASN A 57 16.34 19.98 31.05
CA ASN A 57 16.22 21.19 31.85
C ASN A 57 15.90 20.88 33.32
N HIS A 58 15.04 19.90 33.60
CA HIS A 58 14.74 19.47 34.96
C HIS A 58 15.96 18.86 35.66
N VAL A 59 16.70 17.98 34.98
CA VAL A 59 17.89 17.33 35.56
C VAL A 59 18.98 18.36 35.85
N MET A 60 19.28 19.26 34.91
CA MET A 60 20.28 20.32 35.12
C MET A 60 19.89 21.27 36.26
N GLY A 61 18.59 21.57 36.40
CA GLY A 61 18.07 22.37 37.52
C GLY A 61 18.26 21.70 38.89
N ILE A 62 18.11 20.38 39.00
CA ILE A 62 18.33 19.64 40.24
C ILE A 62 19.81 19.67 40.66
N PHE A 63 20.72 19.49 39.70
CA PHE A 63 22.16 19.37 39.98
C PHE A 63 22.89 20.72 40.07
N HIS A 64 22.21 21.86 39.89
CA HIS A 64 22.80 23.21 39.88
C HIS A 64 24.02 23.32 38.95
N VAL A 65 24.04 22.60 37.83
CA VAL A 65 25.13 22.69 36.86
C VAL A 65 24.90 23.96 36.05
N VAL A 66 25.61 25.05 36.38
CA VAL A 66 25.42 26.37 35.72
C VAL A 66 26.33 26.54 34.49
N ASP A 67 27.41 25.75 34.37
CA ASP A 67 28.39 25.90 33.29
C ASP A 67 27.88 25.24 31.98
N PRO A 68 27.54 26.02 30.93
CA PRO A 68 26.95 25.49 29.70
C PRO A 68 27.84 24.51 28.95
N ASN A 69 29.17 24.58 29.14
CA ASN A 69 30.11 23.70 28.44
C ASN A 69 30.10 22.28 29.03
N ILE A 70 29.84 22.15 30.33
CA ILE A 70 29.88 20.87 31.06
C ILE A 70 28.54 20.13 30.93
N GLN A 71 27.42 20.86 30.79
CA GLN A 71 26.09 20.26 30.71
C GLN A 71 25.91 19.35 29.48
N TRP A 72 26.42 19.76 28.31
CA TRP A 72 26.34 18.96 27.09
C TRP A 72 27.14 17.67 27.22
N GLU A 73 28.35 17.74 27.75
CA GLU A 73 29.24 16.57 27.91
C GLU A 73 28.67 15.54 28.90
N LEU A 74 27.97 15.98 29.96
CA LEU A 74 27.30 15.07 30.90
C LEU A 74 26.16 14.27 30.26
N VAL A 75 25.49 14.86 29.28
CA VAL A 75 24.25 14.31 28.71
C VAL A 75 24.50 13.56 27.40
N THR A 76 25.43 14.01 26.56
CA THR A 76 25.87 13.24 25.38
C THR A 76 26.88 12.18 25.77
N ASN A 77 26.48 11.28 26.67
CA ASN A 77 27.25 10.11 27.02
C ASN A 77 26.93 8.91 26.11
N ASP A 78 27.67 7.81 26.27
CA ASP A 78 27.44 6.59 25.48
C ASP A 78 26.01 6.05 25.60
N VAL A 79 25.35 6.27 26.74
CA VAL A 79 23.96 5.85 26.97
C VAL A 79 23.01 6.64 26.06
N PHE A 80 23.22 7.95 25.91
CA PHE A 80 22.44 8.79 25.02
C PHE A 80 22.60 8.35 23.56
N TYR A 81 23.82 8.20 23.05
CA TYR A 81 24.06 7.76 21.67
C TYR A 81 23.49 6.37 21.42
N THR A 82 23.65 5.45 22.36
CA THR A 82 23.09 4.09 22.27
C THR A 82 21.56 4.12 22.19
N ASN A 83 20.91 4.92 23.02
CA ASN A 83 19.45 5.06 23.00
C ASN A 83 18.95 5.77 21.74
N ALA A 84 19.65 6.82 21.28
CA ALA A 84 19.34 7.49 20.02
C ALA A 84 19.42 6.54 18.83
N ILE A 85 20.46 5.70 18.75
CA ILE A 85 20.61 4.66 17.72
C ILE A 85 19.46 3.64 17.81
N ARG A 86 19.13 3.15 19.03
CA ARG A 86 18.02 2.19 19.22
C ARG A 86 16.68 2.76 18.76
N ILE A 87 16.38 4.01 19.14
CA ILE A 87 15.14 4.70 18.74
C ILE A 87 15.12 4.93 17.23
N GLY A 88 16.22 5.43 16.66
CA GLY A 88 16.35 5.61 15.21
C GLY A 88 16.16 4.31 14.44
N ALA A 89 16.75 3.20 14.92
CA ALA A 89 16.56 1.88 14.33
C ALA A 89 15.10 1.40 14.43
N MET A 90 14.42 1.64 15.56
CA MET A 90 13.01 1.30 15.74
C MET A 90 12.11 2.09 14.77
N LEU A 91 12.36 3.39 14.61
CA LEU A 91 11.63 4.25 13.64
C LEU A 91 11.88 3.80 12.20
N ALA A 92 13.12 3.49 11.85
CA ALA A 92 13.46 2.98 10.51
C ALA A 92 12.77 1.64 10.22
N LEU A 93 12.76 0.72 11.19
CA LEU A 93 12.04 -0.55 11.08
C LEU A 93 10.53 -0.34 10.93
N PHE A 94 9.94 0.57 11.71
CA PHE A 94 8.53 0.92 11.60
C PHE A 94 8.18 1.41 10.19
N ILE A 95 8.97 2.34 9.63
CA ILE A 95 8.79 2.84 8.27
C ILE A 95 8.90 1.68 7.25
N ALA A 96 9.90 0.82 7.38
CA ALA A 96 10.09 -0.31 6.46
C ALA A 96 8.91 -1.30 6.48
N VAL A 97 8.40 -1.63 7.68
CA VAL A 97 7.24 -2.50 7.86
C VAL A 97 5.98 -1.86 7.27
N MET A 98 5.75 -0.57 7.57
CA MET A 98 4.60 0.17 7.04
C MET A 98 4.61 0.23 5.52
N LEU A 99 5.74 0.59 4.90
CA LEU A 99 5.86 0.61 3.44
C LEU A 99 5.56 -0.77 2.85
N THR A 100 6.18 -1.83 3.40
CA THR A 100 5.94 -3.21 2.95
C THR A 100 4.46 -3.60 3.04
N MET A 101 3.79 -3.21 4.13
CA MET A 101 2.38 -3.48 4.35
C MET A 101 1.49 -2.73 3.34
N VAL A 102 1.74 -1.43 3.13
CA VAL A 102 1.00 -0.61 2.15
C VAL A 102 1.16 -1.15 0.73
N PHE A 103 2.38 -1.49 0.32
CA PHE A 103 2.63 -2.09 -0.99
C PHE A 103 1.89 -3.41 -1.16
N LYS A 104 1.99 -4.31 -0.17
CA LYS A 104 1.29 -5.61 -0.22
C LYS A 104 -0.23 -5.45 -0.31
N LEU A 105 -0.82 -4.64 0.56
CA LEU A 105 -2.27 -4.41 0.58
C LEU A 105 -2.74 -3.78 -0.73
N THR A 106 -2.03 -2.77 -1.24
CA THR A 106 -2.40 -2.09 -2.48
C THR A 106 -2.49 -3.06 -3.66
N HIS A 107 -1.50 -3.95 -3.80
CA HIS A 107 -1.54 -4.98 -4.83
C HIS A 107 -2.68 -5.98 -4.62
N ARG A 108 -2.94 -6.37 -3.37
CA ARG A 108 -3.97 -7.35 -3.00
C ARG A 108 -5.40 -6.85 -3.26
N TYR A 109 -5.64 -5.54 -3.11
CA TYR A 109 -6.94 -4.92 -3.34
C TYR A 109 -7.15 -4.48 -4.78
N TYR A 110 -6.12 -3.95 -5.46
CA TYR A 110 -6.33 -3.37 -6.78
C TYR A 110 -6.22 -4.40 -7.91
N GLY A 111 -5.42 -5.45 -7.74
CA GLY A 111 -5.39 -6.58 -8.67
C GLY A 111 -6.80 -7.13 -9.02
N PRO A 112 -7.64 -7.48 -8.03
CA PRO A 112 -8.98 -8.00 -8.29
C PRO A 112 -9.94 -6.96 -8.89
N LEU A 113 -9.74 -5.66 -8.63
CA LEU A 113 -10.62 -4.61 -9.17
C LEU A 113 -10.63 -4.59 -10.71
N VAL A 114 -9.50 -4.83 -11.37
CA VAL A 114 -9.44 -4.88 -12.84
C VAL A 114 -10.28 -6.04 -13.39
N SER A 115 -10.26 -7.18 -12.70
CA SER A 115 -11.08 -8.35 -13.07
C SER A 115 -12.56 -8.12 -12.80
N ILE A 116 -12.90 -7.39 -11.74
CA ILE A 116 -14.27 -6.98 -11.43
C ILE A 116 -14.78 -5.97 -12.48
N GLU A 117 -14.00 -4.96 -12.84
CA GLU A 117 -14.38 -3.95 -13.85
C GLU A 117 -14.65 -4.59 -15.20
N ARG A 118 -13.76 -5.49 -15.64
CA ARG A 118 -13.95 -6.26 -16.88
C ARG A 118 -15.18 -7.18 -16.82
N PHE A 119 -15.46 -7.80 -15.67
CA PHE A 119 -16.67 -8.61 -15.49
C PHE A 119 -17.94 -7.75 -15.59
N VAL A 120 -17.97 -6.62 -14.89
CA VAL A 120 -19.10 -5.69 -14.91
C VAL A 120 -19.36 -5.20 -16.34
N ALA A 121 -18.32 -4.83 -17.08
CA ALA A 121 -18.44 -4.42 -18.49
C ALA A 121 -19.15 -5.47 -19.36
N GLN A 122 -18.71 -6.73 -19.31
CA GLN A 122 -19.33 -7.83 -20.08
C GLN A 122 -20.78 -8.09 -19.68
N VAL A 123 -21.08 -8.06 -18.37
CA VAL A 123 -22.45 -8.20 -17.87
C VAL A 123 -23.34 -7.03 -18.33
N THR A 124 -22.82 -5.80 -18.35
CA THR A 124 -23.56 -4.64 -18.86
C THR A 124 -23.76 -4.66 -20.38
N GLU A 125 -22.91 -5.36 -21.12
CA GLU A 125 -23.07 -5.63 -22.56
C GLU A 125 -24.10 -6.75 -22.84
N GLY A 126 -24.64 -7.38 -21.79
CA GLY A 126 -25.68 -8.41 -21.88
C GLY A 126 -25.16 -9.84 -21.90
N ASP A 127 -23.84 -10.06 -21.77
CA ASP A 127 -23.28 -11.40 -21.58
C ASP A 127 -23.37 -11.78 -20.10
N TYR A 128 -24.41 -12.56 -19.75
CA TYR A 128 -24.62 -13.05 -18.38
C TYR A 128 -23.96 -14.41 -18.12
N THR A 129 -23.28 -15.00 -19.10
CA THR A 129 -22.65 -16.33 -18.96
C THR A 129 -21.26 -16.25 -18.32
N VAL A 130 -20.65 -15.06 -18.33
CA VAL A 130 -19.34 -14.81 -17.74
C VAL A 130 -19.36 -14.90 -16.23
N ARG A 131 -18.22 -15.25 -15.63
CA ARG A 131 -18.03 -15.27 -14.16
C ARG A 131 -16.73 -14.58 -13.80
N CYS A 132 -16.75 -13.79 -12.73
CA CYS A 132 -15.57 -13.14 -12.18
C CYS A 132 -14.77 -14.12 -11.32
N LYS A 133 -13.45 -14.15 -11.50
CA LYS A 133 -12.52 -14.92 -10.67
C LYS A 133 -11.31 -14.07 -10.33
N ILE A 134 -10.91 -14.09 -9.07
CA ILE A 134 -9.74 -13.39 -8.54
C ILE A 134 -8.77 -14.39 -7.91
N ARG A 135 -7.52 -13.99 -7.63
CA ARG A 135 -6.52 -14.93 -7.07
C ARG A 135 -6.86 -15.23 -5.61
N GLU A 136 -6.50 -16.41 -5.13
CA GLU A 136 -6.75 -16.83 -3.73
C GLU A 136 -6.19 -15.82 -2.73
N LYS A 137 -4.99 -15.32 -3.01
CA LYS A 137 -4.31 -14.31 -2.20
C LYS A 137 -4.86 -12.90 -2.39
N ASP A 138 -5.81 -12.64 -3.26
CA ASP A 138 -6.40 -11.30 -3.42
C ASP A 138 -7.48 -11.05 -2.35
N GLU A 139 -7.92 -9.80 -2.20
CA GLU A 139 -9.08 -9.44 -1.36
C GLU A 139 -10.36 -9.36 -2.22
N LEU A 140 -11.53 -9.16 -1.60
CA LEU A 140 -12.83 -8.97 -2.26
C LEU A 140 -13.51 -10.26 -2.76
N HIS A 141 -13.12 -11.43 -2.26
CA HIS A 141 -13.76 -12.72 -2.60
C HIS A 141 -15.27 -12.73 -2.37
N ASP A 142 -15.74 -12.17 -1.25
CA ASP A 142 -17.18 -12.08 -0.95
C ASP A 142 -17.95 -11.23 -1.98
N LEU A 143 -17.35 -10.13 -2.44
CA LEU A 143 -17.93 -9.31 -3.51
C LEU A 143 -18.00 -10.09 -4.82
N VAL A 144 -16.94 -10.81 -5.17
CA VAL A 144 -16.89 -11.66 -6.38
C VAL A 144 -17.96 -12.75 -6.34
N VAL A 145 -18.18 -13.39 -5.19
CA VAL A 145 -19.25 -14.37 -5.01
C VAL A 145 -20.62 -13.73 -5.26
N LYS A 146 -20.91 -12.58 -4.65
CA LYS A 146 -22.17 -11.86 -4.84
C LYS A 146 -22.39 -11.40 -6.29
N LEU A 147 -21.34 -10.94 -6.95
CA LEU A 147 -21.36 -10.55 -8.36
C LEU A 147 -21.67 -11.74 -9.28
N ASN A 148 -21.08 -12.91 -9.00
CA ASN A 148 -21.38 -14.13 -9.75
C ASN A 148 -22.82 -14.60 -9.52
N GLN A 149 -23.32 -14.54 -8.28
CA GLN A 149 -24.73 -14.82 -7.97
C GLN A 149 -25.68 -13.87 -8.70
N MET A 150 -25.33 -12.58 -8.81
CA MET A 150 -26.09 -11.61 -9.58
C MET A 150 -26.14 -12.00 -11.07
N ALA A 151 -25.02 -12.40 -11.66
CA ALA A 151 -25.00 -12.89 -13.04
C ALA A 151 -25.87 -14.16 -13.21
N ASP A 152 -25.82 -15.11 -12.26
CA ASP A 152 -26.70 -16.30 -12.29
C ASP A 152 -28.19 -15.91 -12.32
N VAL A 153 -28.59 -14.88 -11.55
CA VAL A 153 -29.97 -14.39 -11.52
C VAL A 153 -30.34 -13.69 -12.82
N LEU A 154 -29.44 -12.88 -13.37
CA LEU A 154 -29.67 -12.17 -14.64
C LEU A 154 -29.78 -13.15 -15.81
N GLU A 155 -28.91 -14.15 -15.86
CA GLU A 155 -28.92 -15.22 -16.85
C GLU A 155 -30.24 -16.01 -16.79
N LYS A 156 -30.73 -16.35 -15.60
CA LYS A 156 -32.03 -17.02 -15.44
C LYS A 156 -33.21 -16.16 -15.90
N ARG A 157 -33.14 -14.84 -15.73
CA ARG A 157 -34.24 -13.92 -16.13
C ARG A 157 -34.24 -13.66 -17.63
N HIS A 158 -33.08 -13.43 -18.22
CA HIS A 158 -32.95 -12.95 -19.60
C HIS A 158 -32.52 -14.04 -20.59
N GLY A 159 -31.81 -15.08 -20.13
CA GLY A 159 -31.39 -16.22 -20.96
C GLY A 159 -32.56 -17.07 -21.47
N SER A 160 -33.73 -17.00 -20.82
CA SER A 160 -34.99 -17.60 -21.28
C SER A 160 -35.64 -16.89 -22.47
N HIS A 161 -35.21 -15.68 -22.86
CA HIS A 161 -35.76 -14.96 -24.02
C HIS A 161 -35.02 -15.20 -25.33
N GLN A 162 -33.82 -15.78 -25.30
CA GLN A 162 -33.04 -16.05 -26.52
C GLN A 162 -33.45 -17.32 -27.27
N LYS A 163 -34.18 -18.25 -26.62
CA LYS A 163 -34.58 -19.53 -27.23
C LYS A 163 -35.89 -19.48 -28.03
N THR A 164 -36.63 -18.37 -28.02
CA THR A 164 -37.98 -18.30 -28.62
C THR A 164 -38.00 -17.71 -30.05
N HIS A 165 -36.86 -17.34 -30.63
CA HIS A 165 -36.78 -16.77 -31.98
C HIS A 165 -36.12 -17.67 -33.04
N GLN A 166 -35.96 -18.97 -32.74
CA GLN A 166 -35.42 -19.97 -33.69
C GLN A 166 -36.36 -21.19 -33.90
N SER A 167 -37.68 -21.03 -33.76
CA SER A 167 -38.66 -22.04 -34.19
C SER A 167 -39.72 -21.43 -35.08
#